data_AF-A0A7X5VJM0-F1
#
_entry.id   AF-A0A7X5VJM0-F1
#
_cell.length_a   1.000
_cell.length_b   1.000
_cell.length_c   1.000
_cell.angle_alpha   90.00
_cell.angle_beta   90.00
_cell.angle_gamma   90.00
#
_symmetry.space_group_name_H-M   'P 1'
#
loop_
_entity.id
_entity.type
_entity.pdbx_description
1 polymer ?
#
loop_
_entity_poly.entity_id
_entity_poly.type
_entity_poly.pdbx_seq_one_letter_code
_entity_poly.pdbx_strand_id
1 'polypeptide(L)'
;MNDVLRRAMYDANLTDLDVSAELTVDPKTVRRWMRGQMPHRRTRAALTRLLGVDEEVIWPELRSMGSDDGRPTEIAGVYSRRTAISSQNWLSFFESAKSEIGILAYSALFLAEDARIVRLLGEKSDTARIRIALGAPDVRTSLSAASRRRSARRWERRSATRSACWRRC
;
A
#
# COMPACT_ATOMS: atom_id res chain seq x y z
N MET A 1 9.96 -23.39 8.92
CA MET A 1 9.93 -24.57 8.03
C MET A 1 8.87 -24.29 6.97
N ASN A 2 9.18 -24.33 5.68
CA ASN A 2 8.21 -24.04 4.61
C ASN A 2 7.67 -25.37 4.04
N ASP A 3 6.54 -25.82 4.58
CA ASP A 3 5.94 -27.10 4.21
C ASP A 3 5.12 -27.02 2.91
N VAL A 4 4.68 -25.82 2.53
CA VAL A 4 4.00 -25.58 1.24
C VAL A 4 4.96 -25.76 0.08
N LEU A 5 6.17 -25.22 0.18
CA LEU A 5 7.21 -25.40 -0.84
C LEU A 5 7.58 -26.88 -0.99
N ARG A 6 7.71 -27.63 0.11
CA ARG A 6 7.97 -29.08 0.05
C ARG A 6 6.85 -29.82 -0.64
N ARG A 7 5.60 -29.47 -0.32
CA ARG A 7 4.43 -30.10 -0.91
C ARG A 7 4.33 -29.81 -2.41
N ALA A 8 4.55 -28.57 -2.82
CA ALA A 8 4.57 -28.18 -4.22
C ALA A 8 5.68 -28.89 -5.02
N MET A 9 6.88 -29.05 -4.44
CA MET A 9 7.95 -29.84 -5.06
C MET A 9 7.58 -31.32 -5.18
N TYR A 10 6.94 -31.88 -4.16
CA TYR A 10 6.45 -33.27 -4.18
C TYR A 10 5.37 -33.46 -5.25
N ASP A 11 4.39 -32.56 -5.34
CA ASP A 11 3.30 -32.63 -6.32
C ASP A 11 3.81 -32.43 -7.76
N ALA A 12 4.88 -31.64 -7.95
CA ALA A 12 5.58 -31.50 -9.22
C ALA A 12 6.57 -32.66 -9.51
N ASN A 13 6.72 -33.61 -8.59
CA ASN A 13 7.65 -34.73 -8.66
C ASN A 13 9.12 -34.30 -8.86
N LEU A 14 9.52 -33.19 -8.23
CA LEU A 14 10.85 -32.60 -8.29
C LEU A 14 11.62 -32.75 -6.97
N THR A 15 12.88 -33.14 -7.05
CA THR A 15 13.79 -33.17 -5.91
C THR A 15 14.51 -31.83 -5.71
N ASP A 16 15.21 -31.67 -4.58
CA ASP A 16 16.05 -30.49 -4.35
C ASP A 16 17.20 -30.37 -5.34
N LEU A 17 17.69 -31.51 -5.87
CA LEU A 17 18.70 -31.56 -6.93
C LEU A 17 18.12 -31.12 -8.28
N ASP A 18 16.92 -31.55 -8.63
CA ASP A 18 16.28 -31.18 -9.89
C ASP A 18 15.99 -29.68 -9.95
N VAL A 19 15.44 -29.11 -8.88
CA VAL A 19 15.23 -27.66 -8.76
C VAL A 19 16.55 -26.90 -8.80
N SER A 20 17.62 -27.47 -8.22
CA SER A 20 18.95 -26.84 -8.25
C SER A 20 19.53 -26.79 -9.66
N ALA A 21 19.33 -27.85 -10.46
CA ALA A 21 19.78 -27.94 -11.84
C ALA A 21 19.02 -26.95 -12.73
N GLU A 22 17.69 -26.96 -12.64
CA GLU A 22 16.81 -26.09 -13.44
C GLU A 22 17.03 -24.59 -13.15
N LEU A 23 17.22 -24.23 -11.88
CA LEU A 23 17.42 -22.83 -11.49
C LEU A 23 18.89 -22.40 -11.44
N THR A 24 19.82 -23.30 -11.75
CA THR A 24 21.28 -23.07 -11.65
C THR A 24 21.67 -22.48 -10.29
N VAL A 25 21.13 -23.07 -9.21
CA VAL A 25 21.41 -22.68 -7.82
C VAL A 25 22.05 -23.84 -7.06
N ASP A 26 22.73 -23.56 -5.95
CA ASP A 26 23.28 -24.62 -5.11
C ASP A 26 22.16 -25.42 -4.39
N PRO A 27 22.19 -26.77 -4.36
CA PRO A 27 21.19 -27.60 -3.67
C PRO A 27 20.97 -27.24 -2.19
N LYS A 28 22.02 -26.79 -1.49
CA LYS A 28 21.95 -26.30 -0.10
C LYS A 28 21.09 -25.05 0.00
N THR A 29 21.05 -24.23 -1.04
CA THR A 29 20.20 -23.04 -1.12
C THR A 29 18.74 -23.43 -1.23
N VAL A 30 18.40 -24.44 -2.04
CA VAL A 30 17.05 -25.01 -2.10
C VAL A 30 16.62 -25.57 -0.74
N ARG A 31 17.52 -26.31 -0.07
CA ARG A 31 17.29 -26.80 1.31
C ARG A 31 17.06 -25.67 2.31
N ARG A 32 17.76 -24.53 2.17
CA ARG A 32 17.53 -23.34 3.01
C ARG A 32 16.14 -22.75 2.76
N TRP A 33 15.66 -22.73 1.53
CA TRP A 33 14.29 -22.28 1.24
C TRP A 33 13.24 -23.17 1.88
N MET A 34 13.41 -24.49 1.80
CA MET A 34 12.52 -25.43 2.50
C MET A 34 12.54 -25.26 4.02
N ARG A 35 13.63 -24.74 4.60
CA ARG A 35 13.71 -24.40 6.04
C ARG A 35 12.99 -23.09 6.39
N GLY A 36 12.63 -22.27 5.41
CA GLY A 36 11.90 -21.00 5.58
C GLY A 36 12.66 -19.75 5.13
N GLN A 37 13.83 -19.89 4.50
CA GLN A 37 14.52 -18.74 3.91
C GLN A 37 13.81 -18.28 2.64
N MET A 38 13.55 -16.97 2.51
CA MET A 38 12.93 -16.42 1.31
C MET A 38 13.98 -16.15 0.21
N PRO A 39 13.78 -16.64 -1.03
CA PRO A 39 14.65 -16.33 -2.17
C PRO A 39 14.45 -14.88 -2.67
N HIS A 40 15.37 -14.41 -3.52
CA HIS A 40 15.20 -13.14 -4.23
C HIS A 40 14.06 -13.22 -5.27
N ARG A 41 13.44 -12.07 -5.58
CA ARG A 41 12.29 -11.94 -6.49
C ARG A 41 12.45 -12.67 -7.83
N ARG A 42 13.63 -12.58 -8.48
CA ARG A 42 13.90 -13.28 -9.75
C ARG A 42 13.83 -14.80 -9.60
N THR A 43 14.44 -15.32 -8.55
CA THR A 43 14.47 -16.75 -8.23
C THR A 43 13.08 -17.26 -7.82
N ARG A 44 12.30 -16.46 -7.08
CA ARG A 44 10.91 -16.81 -6.74
C ARG A 44 10.04 -16.94 -8.00
N ALA A 45 10.13 -15.99 -8.93
CA ALA A 45 9.39 -16.05 -10.18
C ALA A 45 9.79 -17.23 -11.08
N ALA A 46 11.05 -17.67 -11.02
CA ALA A 46 11.49 -18.87 -11.73
C ALA A 46 10.97 -20.14 -11.03
N LEU A 47 10.99 -20.17 -9.70
CA LEU A 47 10.50 -21.30 -8.91
C LEU A 47 8.98 -21.49 -9.05
N THR A 48 8.19 -20.42 -9.08
CA THR A 48 6.73 -20.49 -9.27
C THR A 48 6.37 -21.02 -10.66
N ARG A 49 7.11 -20.61 -11.69
CA ARG A 49 6.95 -21.15 -13.05
C ARG A 49 7.30 -22.63 -13.13
N LEU A 50 8.38 -23.05 -12.46
CA LEU A 50 8.81 -24.43 -12.43
C LEU A 50 7.81 -25.34 -11.71
N LEU A 51 7.23 -24.86 -10.61
CA LEU A 51 6.28 -25.62 -9.78
C LEU A 51 4.82 -25.48 -10.25
N GLY A 52 4.50 -24.51 -11.09
CA GLY A 52 3.12 -24.21 -11.51
C GLY A 52 2.23 -23.67 -10.37
N VAL A 53 2.83 -23.15 -9.31
CA VAL A 53 2.14 -22.64 -8.11
C VAL A 53 2.47 -21.18 -7.91
N ASP A 54 1.46 -20.36 -7.59
CA ASP A 54 1.62 -18.92 -7.38
C ASP A 54 2.55 -18.57 -6.20
N GLU A 55 3.24 -17.44 -6.32
CA GLU A 55 4.24 -16.96 -5.34
C GLU A 55 3.65 -16.80 -3.94
N GLU A 56 2.41 -16.33 -3.87
CA GLU A 56 1.67 -16.07 -2.63
C GLU A 56 1.17 -17.34 -1.93
N VAL A 57 1.10 -18.45 -2.66
CA VAL A 57 0.74 -19.76 -2.08
C VAL A 57 1.98 -20.35 -1.41
N ILE A 58 3.13 -20.29 -2.07
CA ILE A 58 4.41 -20.82 -1.55
C ILE A 58 4.96 -19.96 -0.39
N TRP A 59 4.81 -18.63 -0.47
CA TRP A 59 5.20 -17.69 0.57
C TRP A 59 4.03 -16.78 0.94
N PRO A 60 3.17 -17.22 1.88
CA PRO A 60 2.05 -16.41 2.38
C PRO A 60 2.50 -15.04 2.92
N GLU A 61 3.74 -14.90 3.38
CA GLU A 61 4.33 -13.64 3.85
C GLU A 61 4.38 -12.56 2.76
N LEU A 62 4.28 -12.95 1.48
CA LEU A 62 4.18 -11.99 0.38
C LEU A 62 2.81 -11.32 0.29
N ARG A 63 1.75 -11.96 0.78
CA ARG A 63 0.44 -11.32 0.93
C ARG A 63 0.53 -10.16 1.92
N SER A 64 1.32 -10.33 2.98
CA SER A 64 1.58 -9.26 3.96
C SER A 64 2.38 -8.09 3.40
N MET A 65 3.31 -8.35 2.46
CA MET A 65 4.08 -7.29 1.79
C MET A 65 3.32 -6.63 0.63
N GLY A 66 2.30 -7.30 0.09
CA GLY A 66 1.63 -6.96 -1.16
C GLY A 66 0.43 -6.05 -1.02
N SER A 67 -0.48 -6.25 -0.07
CA SER A 67 -1.67 -5.38 0.00
C SER A 67 -2.51 -5.41 1.29
N ASP A 68 -2.31 -6.32 2.24
CA ASP A 68 -3.35 -6.48 3.29
C ASP A 68 -2.86 -7.10 4.61
N ASP A 69 -1.83 -6.52 5.24
CA ASP A 69 -1.47 -6.85 6.64
C ASP A 69 -1.76 -5.66 7.57
N GLY A 70 -2.76 -5.82 8.44
CA GLY A 70 -3.06 -4.89 9.54
C GLY A 70 -3.62 -3.53 9.12
N ARG A 71 -4.01 -3.37 7.85
CA ARG A 71 -4.64 -2.15 7.39
C ARG A 71 -6.09 -2.12 7.87
N PRO A 72 -6.55 -1.06 8.57
CA PRO A 72 -7.97 -0.90 8.83
C PRO A 72 -8.71 -0.96 7.49
N THR A 73 -9.84 -1.67 7.45
CA THR A 73 -10.72 -1.75 6.26
C THR A 73 -11.11 -0.36 5.73
N GLU A 74 -10.99 0.66 6.58
CA GLU A 74 -11.18 2.07 6.27
C GLU A 74 -10.17 2.67 5.29
N ILE A 75 -8.99 2.05 5.10
CA ILE A 75 -7.93 2.63 4.26
C ILE A 75 -7.79 1.85 2.95
N ALA A 76 -8.07 2.51 1.81
CA ALA A 76 -8.13 1.89 0.48
C ALA A 76 -6.77 1.72 -0.27
N GLY A 77 -5.90 2.74 -0.32
CA GLY A 77 -4.49 2.61 -0.83
C GLY A 77 -3.41 3.32 0.03
N VAL A 78 -2.26 2.70 0.32
CA VAL A 78 -1.07 3.39 0.87
C VAL A 78 0.01 3.34 -0.19
N TYR A 79 0.52 4.51 -0.57
CA TYR A 79 1.48 4.65 -1.65
C TYR A 79 2.75 5.32 -1.12
N SER A 80 3.91 4.68 -1.29
CA SER A 80 5.19 5.21 -0.78
C SER A 80 5.60 6.53 -1.42
N ARG A 81 5.11 6.81 -2.64
CA ARG A 81 5.35 8.05 -3.38
C ARG A 81 4.04 8.50 -4.01
N ARG A 82 3.80 9.81 -4.03
CA ARG A 82 2.63 10.41 -4.71
C ARG A 82 2.55 10.02 -6.19
N THR A 83 3.70 9.93 -6.87
CA THR A 83 3.79 9.56 -8.29
C THR A 83 3.40 8.11 -8.58
N ALA A 84 3.22 7.27 -7.56
CA ALA A 84 2.68 5.92 -7.74
C ALA A 84 1.15 5.92 -8.02
N ILE A 85 0.48 7.06 -7.81
CA ILE A 85 -0.95 7.22 -8.08
C ILE A 85 -1.10 7.93 -9.43
N SER A 86 -1.77 7.29 -10.38
CA SER A 86 -2.09 7.88 -11.69
C SER A 86 -3.20 8.95 -11.55
N SER A 87 -3.30 9.85 -12.52
CA SER A 87 -4.40 10.83 -12.57
C SER A 87 -5.77 10.16 -12.63
N GLN A 88 -5.88 9.00 -13.29
CA GLN A 88 -7.14 8.24 -13.36
C GLN A 88 -7.56 7.70 -11.99
N ASN A 89 -6.61 7.25 -11.18
CA ASN A 89 -6.90 6.77 -9.83
C ASN A 89 -7.38 7.93 -8.94
N TRP A 90 -6.78 9.12 -9.06
CA TRP A 90 -7.27 10.32 -8.35
C TRP A 90 -8.71 10.65 -8.70
N LEU A 91 -9.07 10.63 -9.99
CA LEU A 91 -10.45 10.86 -10.42
C LEU A 91 -11.40 9.82 -9.82
N SER A 92 -11.05 8.54 -9.91
CA SER A 92 -11.87 7.45 -9.36
C SER A 92 -12.06 7.56 -7.84
N PHE A 93 -11.03 7.99 -7.09
CA PHE A 93 -11.14 8.22 -5.64
C PHE A 93 -12.10 9.36 -5.31
N PHE A 94 -12.04 10.48 -6.03
CA PHE A 94 -12.95 11.59 -5.78
C PHE A 94 -14.38 11.30 -6.27
N GLU A 95 -14.53 10.56 -7.37
CA GLU A 95 -15.81 10.15 -7.92
C GLU A 95 -16.55 9.17 -6.98
N SER A 96 -15.83 8.22 -6.40
CA SER A 96 -16.40 7.23 -5.47
C SER A 96 -16.74 7.79 -4.09
N ALA A 97 -16.27 9.00 -3.75
CA ALA A 97 -16.57 9.65 -2.48
C ALA A 97 -18.07 9.97 -2.36
N LYS A 98 -18.70 9.50 -1.27
CA LYS A 98 -20.14 9.65 -1.02
C LYS A 98 -20.50 10.81 -0.08
N SER A 99 -19.63 11.18 0.85
CA SER A 99 -19.99 12.12 1.94
C SER A 99 -18.91 13.15 2.26
N GLU A 100 -17.63 12.78 2.21
CA GLU A 100 -16.52 13.69 2.54
C GLU A 100 -15.28 13.39 1.70
N ILE A 101 -14.61 14.46 1.26
CA ILE A 101 -13.30 14.44 0.61
C ILE A 101 -12.34 15.29 1.45
N GLY A 102 -11.36 14.64 2.09
CA GLY A 102 -10.30 15.30 2.84
C GLY A 102 -8.98 15.28 2.08
N ILE A 103 -8.40 16.45 1.82
CA ILE A 103 -7.09 16.58 1.18
C ILE A 103 -6.14 17.25 2.18
N LEU A 104 -5.09 16.53 2.57
CA LEU A 104 -4.00 17.08 3.39
C LEU A 104 -2.70 16.98 2.58
N ALA A 105 -2.19 18.13 2.15
CA ALA A 105 -0.97 18.22 1.38
C ALA A 105 -0.22 19.51 1.70
N TYR A 106 1.06 19.60 1.36
CA TYR A 106 1.80 20.85 1.53
C TYR A 106 1.29 21.92 0.56
N SER A 107 1.33 21.66 -0.74
CA SER A 107 0.86 22.60 -1.77
C SER A 107 -0.30 22.08 -2.62
N ALA A 108 -0.57 20.77 -2.62
CA ALA A 108 -1.60 20.10 -3.45
C ALA A 108 -1.61 20.47 -4.96
N LEU A 109 -0.58 21.14 -5.48
CA LEU A 109 -0.62 21.81 -6.79
C LEU A 109 -0.95 20.85 -7.93
N PHE A 110 -0.46 19.61 -7.85
CA PHE A 110 -0.73 18.53 -8.80
C PHE A 110 -2.22 18.20 -8.99
N LEU A 111 -3.09 18.52 -8.02
CA LEU A 111 -4.54 18.37 -8.16
C LEU A 111 -5.18 19.56 -8.88
N ALA A 112 -4.64 20.76 -8.67
CA ALA A 112 -5.12 21.99 -9.28
C ALA A 112 -4.70 22.12 -10.76
N GLU A 113 -3.58 21.49 -11.14
CA GLU A 113 -3.09 21.46 -12.52
C GLU A 113 -3.93 20.56 -13.44
N ASP A 114 -4.71 19.60 -12.91
CA ASP A 114 -5.62 18.76 -13.70
C ASP A 114 -7.05 19.33 -13.68
N ALA A 115 -7.44 19.96 -14.80
CA ALA A 115 -8.77 20.57 -14.94
C ALA A 115 -9.94 19.59 -14.69
N ARG A 116 -9.74 18.29 -14.96
CA ARG A 116 -10.78 17.26 -14.72
C ARG A 116 -11.00 17.04 -13.23
N ILE A 117 -9.92 17.06 -12.44
CA ILE A 117 -10.00 16.94 -10.98
C ILE A 117 -10.69 18.18 -10.39
N VAL A 118 -10.30 19.38 -10.86
CA VAL A 118 -10.93 20.64 -10.40
C VAL A 118 -12.42 20.63 -10.68
N ARG A 119 -12.84 20.25 -11.89
CA ARG A 119 -14.24 20.14 -12.26
C ARG A 119 -14.99 19.13 -11.39
N LEU A 120 -14.44 17.93 -11.23
CA LEU A 120 -15.05 16.86 -10.41
C LEU A 120 -15.22 17.28 -8.96
N LEU A 121 -14.23 17.95 -8.35
CA LEU A 121 -14.35 18.48 -7.00
C LEU A 121 -15.43 19.57 -6.92
N GLY A 122 -15.59 20.39 -7.96
CA GLY A 122 -16.69 21.34 -8.07
C GLY A 122 -18.05 20.64 -8.04
N GLU A 123 -18.25 19.66 -8.92
CA GLU A 123 -19.48 18.85 -8.99
C GLU A 123 -19.76 18.08 -7.69
N LYS A 124 -18.70 17.57 -7.04
CA LYS A 124 -18.82 16.86 -5.75
C LYS A 124 -19.14 17.77 -4.58
N SER A 125 -18.86 19.07 -4.65
CA SER A 125 -19.11 19.99 -3.54
C SER A 125 -20.59 20.11 -3.17
N ASP A 126 -21.50 19.79 -4.10
CA ASP A 126 -22.94 19.75 -3.87
C ASP A 126 -23.40 18.52 -3.07
N THR A 127 -22.66 17.41 -3.14
CA THR A 127 -23.06 16.11 -2.58
C THR A 127 -22.15 15.62 -1.46
N ALA A 128 -20.93 16.16 -1.37
CA ALA A 128 -19.92 15.77 -0.40
C ALA A 128 -19.21 16.99 0.19
N ARG A 129 -18.87 16.93 1.47
CA ARG A 129 -18.08 17.96 2.13
C ARG A 129 -16.62 17.87 1.68
N ILE A 130 -16.06 18.96 1.17
CA ILE A 130 -14.66 19.01 0.76
C ILE A 130 -13.85 19.82 1.77
N ARG A 131 -12.74 19.24 2.25
CA ARG A 131 -11.83 19.88 3.21
C ARG A 131 -10.41 19.82 2.67
N ILE A 132 -9.82 20.98 2.41
CA ILE A 132 -8.44 21.07 1.93
C ILE A 132 -7.59 21.75 3.00
N ALA A 133 -6.58 21.03 3.49
CA ALA A 133 -5.60 21.52 4.42
C ALA A 133 -4.24 21.61 3.70
N LEU A 134 -3.79 22.85 3.50
CA LEU A 134 -2.50 23.15 2.89
C LEU A 134 -1.46 23.47 3.95
N GLY A 135 -0.20 23.18 3.65
CA GLY A 135 0.92 23.59 4.49
C GLY A 135 0.97 25.12 4.52
N ALA A 136 0.93 25.69 5.72
CA ALA A 136 1.19 27.12 5.85
C ALA A 136 2.63 27.39 5.37
N PRO A 137 2.86 28.30 4.41
CA PRO A 137 4.21 28.76 4.14
C PRO A 137 4.70 29.41 5.44
N ASP A 138 5.84 28.96 5.94
CA ASP A 138 6.43 29.56 7.12
C ASP A 138 6.95 30.94 6.72
N VAL A 139 6.13 31.97 6.91
CA VAL A 139 6.55 33.36 6.66
C VAL A 139 7.49 33.87 7.76
N ARG A 140 7.96 33.02 8.69
CA ARG A 140 8.93 33.45 9.70
C ARG A 140 9.77 32.30 10.26
N THR A 141 11.05 32.33 9.88
CA THR A 141 12.20 31.88 10.67
C THR A 141 12.76 30.51 10.32
N SER A 142 13.93 30.54 9.67
CA SER A 142 15.00 29.56 9.88
C SER A 142 15.11 29.18 11.37
N LEU A 143 14.77 27.95 11.76
CA LEU A 143 15.40 27.17 12.85
C LEU A 143 14.64 25.84 13.15
N SER A 144 15.31 24.73 12.81
CA SER A 144 15.22 23.38 13.40
C SER A 144 13.96 22.50 13.20
N ALA A 145 14.23 21.20 13.01
CA ALA A 145 13.33 20.11 12.63
C ALA A 145 12.24 19.70 13.67
N ALA A 146 11.93 20.53 14.66
CA ALA A 146 11.07 20.16 15.79
C ALA A 146 9.55 20.39 15.59
N SER A 147 9.11 20.98 14.47
CA SER A 147 7.70 21.34 14.26
C SER A 147 6.81 20.24 13.65
N ARG A 148 7.39 19.14 13.13
CA ARG A 148 6.67 18.10 12.35
C ARG A 148 5.55 17.36 13.10
N ARG A 149 5.54 17.37 14.44
CA ARG A 149 4.58 16.55 15.23
C ARG A 149 3.35 17.29 15.75
N ARG A 150 3.27 18.63 15.65
CA ARG A 150 2.17 19.41 16.26
C ARG A 150 0.91 19.49 15.38
N SER A 151 1.05 19.41 14.05
CA SER A 151 -0.06 19.58 13.11
C SER A 151 -1.01 18.37 13.07
N ALA A 152 -0.48 17.14 13.19
CA ALA A 152 -1.28 15.92 13.22
C ALA A 152 -2.17 15.81 14.48
N ARG A 153 -1.63 16.16 15.66
CA ARG A 153 -2.36 16.11 16.94
C ARG A 153 -3.47 17.15 17.06
N ARG A 154 -3.43 18.24 16.29
CA ARG A 154 -4.51 19.25 16.26
C ARG A 154 -5.72 18.77 15.46
N TRP A 155 -5.51 17.90 14.47
CA TRP A 155 -6.59 17.27 13.72
C TRP A 155 -7.29 16.21 14.59
N GLU A 156 -6.51 15.35 15.25
CA GLU A 156 -6.98 14.27 16.13
C GLU A 156 -7.83 14.77 17.33
N ARG A 157 -7.49 15.93 17.92
CA ARG A 157 -8.29 16.51 19.01
C ARG A 157 -9.60 17.17 18.55
N ARG A 158 -9.74 17.57 17.28
CA ARG A 158 -11.00 18.13 16.75
C ARG A 158 -11.93 17.06 16.18
N SER A 159 -11.41 15.90 15.79
CA SER A 159 -12.22 14.72 15.46
C SER A 159 -12.75 14.02 16.72
N ALA A 160 -11.98 13.98 17.82
CA ALA A 160 -12.42 13.35 19.08
C ALA A 160 -13.64 14.03 19.75
N THR A 161 -13.82 15.34 19.59
CA THR A 161 -14.97 16.05 20.19
C THR A 161 -16.29 15.84 19.42
N ARG A 162 -16.27 15.21 18.23
CA ARG A 162 -17.47 14.85 17.46
C ARG A 162 -17.75 13.34 17.41
N SER A 163 -16.89 12.52 18.00
CA SER A 163 -17.09 11.07 18.18
C SER A 163 -18.27 10.73 19.08
N ALA A 164 -18.80 11.68 19.86
CA ALA A 164 -19.97 11.47 20.72
C ALA A 164 -21.31 11.45 19.95
N CYS A 165 -21.34 11.81 18.65
CA CYS A 165 -22.56 11.81 17.85
C CYS A 165 -22.64 10.65 16.83
N TRP A 166 -21.67 9.72 16.86
CA TRP A 166 -21.61 8.55 15.97
C TRP A 166 -22.30 7.29 16.53
N ARG A 167 -23.01 7.39 17.68
CA ARG A 167 -23.89 6.32 18.18
C ARG A 167 -25.35 6.64 17.92
N ARG A 168 -25.77 6.68 16.65
CA ARG A 168 -27.15 6.35 16.24
C ARG A 168 -27.24 6.16 14.73
N CYS A 169 -26.86 4.95 14.30
CA CYS A 169 -27.50 4.06 13.34
C CYS A 169 -26.44 3.03 12.93
#